data_AF-A0A7Y5NIP3-F1
#
_entry.id   AF-A0A7Y5NIP3-F1
#
_cell.length_a   1.000
_cell.length_b   1.000
_cell.length_c   1.000
_cell.angle_alpha   90.00
_cell.angle_beta   90.00
_cell.angle_gamma   90.00
#
_symmetry.space_group_name_H-M   'P 1'
#
loop_
_entity.id
_entity.type
_entity.pdbx_description
1 polymer ?
#
loop_
_entity_poly.entity_id
_entity_poly.type
_entity_poly.pdbx_seq_one_letter_code
_entity_poly.pdbx_strand_id
1 'polypeptide(L)'
;MRKNLLVYGVLIVIFGIGISLILEVGSRLHPGQKFPYKRLVPAQGTTPALLPQQAETAAGHPLNGLLDNLHHPLSILLLQVIVIIMAARVFGYLFQKIGQPAVMGEIVAGILLGPSFLGMLSPGMEAFLFPEASMGALKLLSQIGVILFMFVVGFELNLQDLRQKAHAAVLVSHVSIVVPFFLGGAFALFTYRFLAEANVSFTAFALFIGIAMSVTALPVLARIIEERGLSKSYLGSTAIACAAVDDVTAWCLLAVVVAIAKVSGLNG
;
A
#
# COMPACT_ATOMS: atom_id res chain seq x y z
N MET A 1 -14.55 -1.01 -34.59
CA MET A 1 -15.09 -0.82 -33.21
C MET A 1 -16.03 -1.94 -32.75
N ARG A 2 -17.09 -2.34 -33.49
CA ARG A 2 -18.07 -3.34 -33.03
C ARG A 2 -17.50 -4.71 -32.61
N LYS A 3 -16.49 -5.25 -33.31
CA LYS A 3 -15.88 -6.55 -32.96
C LYS A 3 -15.17 -6.52 -31.61
N ASN A 4 -14.45 -5.44 -31.30
CA ASN A 4 -13.71 -5.31 -30.03
C ASN A 4 -14.65 -5.16 -28.85
N LEU A 5 -15.79 -4.46 -29.03
CA LEU A 5 -16.81 -4.31 -27.99
C LEU A 5 -17.51 -5.64 -27.67
N LEU A 6 -17.70 -6.49 -28.67
CA LEU A 6 -18.30 -7.82 -28.50
C LEU A 6 -17.34 -8.74 -27.73
N VAL A 7 -16.06 -8.78 -28.12
CA VAL A 7 -15.01 -9.52 -27.39
C VAL A 7 -14.90 -9.02 -25.94
N TYR A 8 -14.96 -7.71 -25.76
CA TYR A 8 -14.92 -7.07 -24.44
C TYR A 8 -16.09 -7.49 -23.55
N GLY A 9 -17.33 -7.47 -24.06
CA GLY A 9 -18.51 -7.92 -23.32
C GLY A 9 -18.44 -9.41 -22.97
N VAL A 10 -18.01 -10.25 -23.92
CA VAL A 10 -17.82 -11.69 -23.69
C VAL A 10 -16.79 -11.94 -22.60
N LEU A 11 -15.67 -11.21 -22.59
CA LEU A 11 -14.62 -11.34 -21.59
C LEU A 11 -15.16 -11.03 -20.18
N ILE A 12 -15.86 -9.92 -19.99
CA ILE A 12 -16.45 -9.56 -18.69
C ILE A 12 -17.43 -10.63 -18.21
N VAL A 13 -18.28 -11.16 -19.10
CA VAL A 13 -19.24 -12.20 -18.74
C VAL A 13 -18.54 -13.49 -18.32
N ILE A 14 -17.55 -13.95 -19.08
CA ILE A 14 -16.81 -15.19 -18.77
C ILE A 14 -16.12 -15.07 -17.42
N PHE A 15 -15.38 -13.98 -17.18
CA PHE A 15 -14.67 -13.79 -15.91
C PHE A 15 -15.64 -13.53 -14.75
N GLY A 16 -16.77 -12.87 -14.99
CA GLY A 16 -17.83 -12.69 -14.00
C GLY A 16 -18.43 -14.02 -13.55
N ILE A 17 -18.78 -14.90 -14.50
CA ILE A 17 -19.24 -16.27 -14.20
C ILE A 17 -18.16 -17.04 -13.44
N GLY A 18 -16.90 -16.93 -13.87
CA GLY A 18 -15.76 -17.54 -13.19
C GLY A 18 -15.61 -17.08 -11.74
N ILE A 19 -15.78 -15.79 -11.47
CA ILE A 19 -15.81 -15.22 -10.11
C ILE A 19 -16.98 -15.75 -9.32
N SER A 20 -18.18 -15.81 -9.89
CA SER A 20 -19.35 -16.36 -9.19
C SER A 20 -19.10 -17.81 -8.78
N LEU A 21 -18.48 -18.61 -9.66
CA LEU A 21 -18.12 -19.99 -9.37
C LEU A 21 -17.05 -20.10 -8.27
N ILE A 22 -16.02 -19.24 -8.30
CA ILE A 22 -15.00 -19.17 -7.24
C ILE A 22 -15.64 -18.84 -5.89
N LEU A 23 -16.55 -17.86 -5.86
CA LEU A 23 -17.26 -17.48 -4.65
C LEU A 23 -18.16 -18.60 -4.13
N GLU A 24 -18.87 -19.30 -5.01
CA GLU A 24 -19.71 -20.42 -4.63
C GLU A 24 -18.88 -21.59 -4.06
N VAL A 25 -17.80 -21.97 -4.74
CA VAL A 25 -16.90 -23.04 -4.29
C VAL A 25 -16.24 -22.66 -2.95
N GLY A 26 -15.74 -21.42 -2.84
CA GLY A 26 -15.03 -20.97 -1.66
C GLY A 26 -15.93 -20.69 -0.45
N SER A 27 -17.22 -20.40 -0.65
CA SER A 27 -18.19 -20.30 0.45
C SER A 27 -18.33 -21.59 1.27
N ARG A 28 -17.94 -22.73 0.69
CA ARG A 28 -17.90 -24.04 1.37
C ARG A 28 -16.63 -24.23 2.20
N LEU A 29 -15.66 -23.33 2.10
CA LEU A 29 -14.43 -23.34 2.88
C LEU A 29 -14.66 -22.62 4.20
N HIS A 30 -14.18 -23.21 5.28
CA HIS A 30 -14.08 -22.54 6.57
C HIS A 30 -12.64 -22.05 6.78
N PRO A 31 -12.42 -20.92 7.47
CA PRO A 31 -11.09 -20.51 7.90
C PRO A 31 -10.44 -21.65 8.69
N GLY A 32 -9.17 -21.96 8.43
CA GLY A 32 -8.45 -22.93 9.23
C GLY A 32 -8.29 -22.41 10.67
N GLN A 33 -8.35 -23.29 11.67
CA GLN A 33 -7.91 -22.94 13.03
C GLN A 33 -6.45 -22.50 12.97
N LYS A 34 -6.19 -21.20 13.19
CA LYS A 34 -4.83 -20.66 13.13
C LYS A 34 -3.98 -21.13 14.31
N PHE A 35 -2.69 -21.37 14.04
CA PHE A 35 -1.64 -21.44 15.05
C PHE A 35 -1.63 -20.18 15.93
N PRO A 36 -1.31 -20.29 17.24
CA PRO A 36 -1.35 -19.18 18.17
C PRO A 36 -0.23 -18.19 17.87
N TYR A 37 -0.43 -17.27 16.93
CA TYR A 37 0.37 -16.06 16.89
C TYR A 37 -0.09 -15.17 18.04
N LYS A 38 0.81 -14.96 19.00
CA LYS A 38 0.64 -14.02 20.10
C LYS A 38 0.35 -12.66 19.47
N ARG A 39 -0.93 -12.27 19.46
CA ARG A 39 -1.34 -10.90 19.17
C ARG A 39 -0.55 -10.03 20.14
N LEU A 40 0.38 -9.22 19.63
CA LEU A 40 0.87 -8.07 20.37
C LEU A 40 -0.36 -7.18 20.52
N VAL A 41 -1.05 -7.36 21.64
CA VAL A 41 -2.11 -6.47 22.08
C VAL A 41 -1.47 -5.08 22.08
N PRO A 42 -2.00 -4.09 21.34
CA PRO A 42 -1.59 -2.71 21.56
C PRO A 42 -1.86 -2.47 23.04
N ALA A 43 -0.83 -2.14 23.82
CA ALA A 43 -0.95 -1.94 25.25
C ALA A 43 -2.16 -1.01 25.48
N GLN A 44 -3.24 -1.56 26.03
CA GLN A 44 -4.38 -0.78 26.45
C GLN A 44 -3.82 0.26 27.41
N GLY A 45 -4.09 1.53 27.11
CA GLY A 45 -3.61 2.66 27.89
C GLY A 45 -3.92 2.45 29.36
N THR A 46 -2.89 2.09 30.13
CA THR A 46 -2.89 2.28 31.57
C THR A 46 -2.91 3.78 31.77
N THR A 47 -4.06 4.28 32.22
CA THR A 47 -4.25 5.61 32.75
C THR A 47 -3.08 5.92 33.68
N PRO A 48 -2.27 6.98 33.43
CA PRO A 48 -1.24 7.35 34.39
C PRO A 48 -1.96 7.81 35.65
N ALA A 49 -1.77 7.09 36.75
CA ALA A 49 -2.07 7.61 38.07
C ALA A 49 -1.33 8.94 38.23
N LEU A 50 -2.02 9.95 38.73
CA LEU A 50 -1.43 11.23 39.10
C LEU A 50 -0.62 11.00 40.38
N LEU A 51 0.70 11.10 40.28
CA LEU A 51 1.63 11.12 41.41
C LEU A 51 2.25 12.53 41.49
N PRO A 52 2.40 13.09 42.69
CA PRO A 52 2.57 14.51 42.87
C PRO A 52 3.96 15.01 42.48
N GLN A 53 3.93 16.21 41.91
CA GLN A 53 4.99 17.18 41.73
C GLN A 53 6.07 17.12 42.83
N GLN A 54 7.25 16.61 42.49
CA GLN A 54 8.48 16.87 43.22
C GLN A 54 9.25 17.96 42.49
N ALA A 55 9.19 19.16 43.07
CA ALA A 55 10.19 20.18 42.85
C ALA A 55 11.44 19.78 43.64
N GLU A 56 12.61 19.72 43.00
CA GLU A 56 13.86 20.17 43.60
C GLU A 56 14.98 20.34 42.57
N THR A 57 15.63 21.49 42.70
CA THR A 57 16.78 22.06 42.00
C THR A 57 18.01 21.16 41.89
N ALA A 58 18.65 21.15 40.71
CA ALA A 58 20.11 21.15 40.59
C ALA A 58 20.52 21.55 39.17
N ALA A 59 21.50 22.44 39.04
CA ALA A 59 22.03 22.95 37.78
C ALA A 59 22.44 21.81 36.83
N GLY A 60 21.61 21.52 35.83
CA GLY A 60 21.88 20.50 34.83
C GLY A 60 22.94 20.98 33.85
N HIS A 61 24.02 20.22 33.74
CA HIS A 61 25.03 20.33 32.69
C HIS A 61 24.34 20.51 31.31
N PRO A 62 24.76 21.44 30.43
CA PRO A 62 24.06 21.73 29.17
C PRO A 62 23.90 20.50 28.26
N LEU A 63 24.74 19.48 28.46
CA LEU A 63 24.61 18.18 27.79
C LEU A 63 23.37 17.37 28.22
N ASN A 64 22.89 17.50 29.45
CA ASN A 64 21.67 16.81 29.90
C ASN A 64 20.41 17.40 29.24
N GLY A 65 20.36 18.73 29.09
CA GLY A 65 19.30 19.38 28.32
C GLY A 65 19.31 18.97 26.84
N LEU A 66 20.48 18.76 26.23
CA LEU A 66 20.57 18.21 24.87
C LEU A 66 20.08 16.76 24.78
N LEU A 67 20.40 15.92 25.78
CA LEU A 67 19.92 14.55 25.86
C LEU A 67 18.38 14.49 26.08
N ASP A 68 17.82 15.37 26.91
CA ASP A 68 16.37 15.48 27.09
C ASP A 68 15.66 15.99 25.81
N ASN A 69 16.28 16.92 25.08
CA ASN A 69 15.76 17.36 23.78
C ASN A 69 15.80 16.25 22.72
N LEU A 70 16.74 15.29 22.79
CA LEU A 70 16.79 14.16 21.86
C LEU A 70 15.60 13.20 22.04
N HIS A 71 14.96 13.19 23.21
CA HIS A 71 13.74 12.43 23.48
C HIS A 71 12.45 13.20 23.12
N HIS A 72 12.56 14.45 22.69
CA HIS A 72 11.40 15.22 22.23
C HIS A 72 10.87 14.64 20.90
N PRO A 73 9.54 14.49 20.73
CA PRO A 73 8.95 13.87 19.53
C PRO A 73 9.41 14.47 18.19
N LEU A 74 9.71 15.77 18.18
CA LEU A 74 10.24 16.47 17.01
C LEU A 74 11.68 16.04 16.67
N SER A 75 12.55 15.87 17.66
CA SER A 75 13.94 15.45 17.45
C SER A 75 13.99 14.03 16.90
N ILE A 76 13.14 13.15 17.42
CA ILE A 76 12.97 11.77 16.92
C ILE A 76 12.43 11.80 15.48
N LEU A 77 11.45 12.65 15.17
CA LEU A 77 10.93 12.79 13.81
C LEU A 77 12.02 13.25 12.82
N LEU A 78 12.85 14.23 13.22
CA LEU A 78 13.95 14.70 12.37
C LEU A 78 14.99 13.59 12.16
N LEU A 79 15.33 12.84 13.21
CA LEU A 79 16.21 11.68 13.11
C LEU A 79 15.64 10.63 12.15
N GLN A 80 14.34 10.30 12.26
CA GLN A 80 13.64 9.38 11.38
C GLN A 80 13.72 9.82 9.92
N VAL A 81 13.41 11.08 9.63
CA VAL A 81 13.48 11.62 8.27
C VAL A 81 14.89 11.52 7.71
N ILE A 82 15.92 11.84 8.50
CA ILE A 82 17.32 11.70 8.09
C ILE A 82 17.63 10.24 7.75
N VAL A 83 17.29 9.30 8.64
CA VAL A 83 17.55 7.87 8.44
C VAL A 83 16.81 7.33 7.21
N ILE A 84 15.53 7.68 7.06
CA ILE A 84 14.71 7.27 5.91
C ILE A 84 15.29 7.81 4.61
N ILE A 85 15.62 9.10 4.54
CA ILE A 85 16.20 9.71 3.32
C ILE A 85 17.55 9.08 3.00
N MET A 86 18.43 8.92 4.00
CA MET A 86 19.74 8.30 3.79
C MET A 86 19.62 6.88 3.26
N ALA A 87 18.77 6.05 3.87
CA ALA A 87 18.53 4.69 3.41
C ALA A 87 17.93 4.69 2.00
N ALA A 88 16.88 5.48 1.76
CA ALA A 88 16.24 5.60 0.45
C ALA A 88 17.24 5.99 -0.65
N ARG A 89 18.15 6.93 -0.38
CA ARG A 89 19.18 7.36 -1.33
C ARG A 89 20.21 6.26 -1.59
N VAL A 90 20.69 5.58 -0.55
CA VAL A 90 21.68 4.50 -0.68
C VAL A 90 21.11 3.33 -1.48
N PHE A 91 19.92 2.85 -1.13
CA PHE A 91 19.30 1.74 -1.84
C PHE A 91 18.80 2.14 -3.23
N GLY A 92 18.27 3.35 -3.40
CA GLY A 92 17.89 3.88 -4.71
C GLY A 92 19.09 3.93 -5.67
N TYR A 93 20.24 4.43 -5.20
CA TYR A 93 21.49 4.42 -5.97
C TYR A 93 21.96 3.01 -6.30
N LEU A 94 21.92 2.09 -5.34
CA LEU A 94 22.32 0.70 -5.56
C LEU A 94 21.44 0.00 -6.61
N PHE A 95 20.12 0.26 -6.58
CA PHE A 95 19.17 -0.29 -7.54
C PHE A 95 19.37 0.30 -8.95
N GLN A 96 19.64 1.60 -9.05
CA GLN A 96 20.02 2.22 -10.32
C GLN A 96 21.27 1.57 -10.91
N LYS A 97 22.27 1.25 -10.08
CA LYS A 97 23.52 0.61 -10.53
C LYS A 97 23.28 -0.79 -11.14
N ILE A 98 22.26 -1.52 -10.68
CA ILE A 98 21.87 -2.82 -11.24
C ILE A 98 20.80 -2.71 -12.34
N GLY A 99 20.49 -1.50 -12.81
CA GLY A 99 19.55 -1.25 -13.91
C GLY A 99 18.07 -1.23 -13.53
N GLN A 100 17.75 -1.21 -12.23
CA GLN A 100 16.38 -1.08 -11.71
C GLN A 100 16.01 0.39 -11.43
N PRO A 101 14.73 0.77 -11.51
CA PRO A 101 14.27 2.09 -11.08
C PRO A 101 14.60 2.37 -9.60
N ALA A 102 14.91 3.62 -9.25
CA ALA A 102 15.29 3.98 -7.88
C ALA A 102 14.17 3.70 -6.88
N VAL A 103 12.91 3.91 -7.29
CA VAL A 103 11.72 3.64 -6.47
C VAL A 103 11.74 2.23 -5.88
N MET A 104 12.24 1.24 -6.63
CA MET A 104 12.31 -0.14 -6.14
C MET A 104 13.30 -0.27 -4.98
N GLY A 105 14.44 0.42 -5.05
CA GLY A 105 15.39 0.48 -3.94
C GLY A 105 14.83 1.19 -2.72
N GLU A 106 14.03 2.24 -2.91
CA GLU A 106 13.38 2.97 -1.81
C GLU A 106 12.32 2.12 -1.10
N ILE A 107 11.53 1.34 -1.85
CA ILE A 107 10.58 0.37 -1.27
C ILE A 107 11.34 -0.67 -0.44
N VAL A 108 12.45 -1.21 -0.97
CA VAL A 108 13.29 -2.15 -0.23
C VAL A 108 13.88 -1.52 1.03
N ALA A 109 14.37 -0.28 0.96
CA ALA A 109 14.85 0.45 2.13
C ALA A 109 13.76 0.56 3.22
N GLY A 110 12.52 0.88 2.83
CA GLY A 110 11.38 0.91 3.74
C GLY A 110 11.09 -0.44 4.40
N ILE A 111 11.11 -1.54 3.61
CA ILE A 111 10.93 -2.90 4.15
C ILE A 111 12.06 -3.26 5.13
N LEU A 112 13.30 -2.88 4.82
CA LEU A 112 14.46 -3.16 5.65
C LEU A 112 14.44 -2.37 6.96
N LEU A 113 14.02 -1.10 6.92
CA LEU A 113 13.89 -0.26 8.12
C LEU A 113 12.65 -0.59 8.95
N GLY A 114 11.62 -1.17 8.34
CA GLY A 114 10.36 -1.49 8.99
C GLY A 114 10.40 -2.71 9.91
N PRO A 115 9.28 -3.01 10.57
CA PRO A 115 9.17 -4.13 11.51
C PRO A 115 9.39 -5.50 10.85
N SER A 116 9.16 -5.60 9.53
CA SER A 116 9.33 -6.84 8.75
C SER A 116 10.76 -7.38 8.75
N PHE A 117 11.77 -6.51 8.84
CA PHE A 117 13.18 -6.92 8.83
C PHE A 117 13.93 -6.39 10.05
N LEU A 118 14.00 -5.06 10.25
CA LEU A 118 14.69 -4.48 11.40
C LEU A 118 14.03 -4.90 12.71
N GLY A 119 12.70 -4.90 12.77
CA GLY A 119 11.96 -5.36 13.95
C GLY A 119 12.18 -6.84 14.28
N MET A 120 12.47 -7.67 13.27
CA MET A 120 12.80 -9.09 13.49
C MET A 120 14.26 -9.30 13.93
N LEU A 121 15.20 -8.53 13.39
CA LEU A 121 16.64 -8.68 13.70
C LEU A 121 17.06 -7.96 14.99
N SER A 122 16.54 -6.76 15.23
CA SER A 122 16.86 -5.93 16.39
C SER A 122 15.65 -5.11 16.82
N PRO A 123 14.74 -5.70 17.62
CA PRO A 123 13.56 -5.01 18.13
C PRO A 123 13.90 -3.72 18.90
N GLY A 124 15.04 -3.70 19.60
CA GLY A 124 15.48 -2.52 20.34
C GLY A 124 15.88 -1.35 19.45
N MET A 125 16.50 -1.63 18.30
CA MET A 125 16.86 -0.58 17.32
C MET A 125 15.61 -0.04 16.62
N GLU A 126 14.67 -0.92 16.28
CA GLU A 126 13.39 -0.53 15.70
C GLU A 126 12.59 0.36 16.65
N ALA A 127 12.47 -0.04 17.92
CA ALA A 127 11.76 0.75 18.93
C ALA A 127 12.44 2.10 19.24
N PHE A 128 13.77 2.18 19.11
CA PHE A 128 14.51 3.43 19.26
C PHE A 128 14.31 4.37 18.07
N LEU A 129 14.38 3.85 16.84
CA LEU A 129 14.23 4.64 15.62
C LEU A 129 12.77 5.01 15.34
N PHE A 130 11.83 4.11 15.63
CA PHE A 130 10.41 4.24 15.30
C PHE A 130 9.48 4.08 16.53
N PRO A 131 9.64 4.89 17.60
CA PRO A 131 8.77 4.79 18.77
C PRO A 131 7.35 5.26 18.46
N GLU A 132 6.34 4.59 19.05
CA GLU A 132 4.91 4.85 18.79
C GLU A 132 4.52 6.33 18.93
N ALA A 133 5.11 7.05 19.90
CA ALA A 133 4.84 8.46 20.15
C ALA A 133 5.14 9.39 18.95
N SER A 134 6.06 8.99 18.07
CA SER A 134 6.45 9.76 16.88
C SER A 134 5.75 9.31 15.59
N MET A 135 5.17 8.10 15.58
CA MET A 135 4.57 7.48 14.39
C MET A 135 3.39 8.28 13.84
N GLY A 136 2.61 8.95 14.70
CA GLY A 136 1.52 9.82 14.28
C GLY A 136 2.01 10.97 13.38
N ALA A 137 3.06 11.67 13.81
CA ALA A 137 3.64 12.78 13.05
C ALA A 137 4.30 12.30 11.75
N LEU A 138 5.05 11.18 11.81
CA LEU A 138 5.67 10.59 10.62
C LEU A 138 4.61 10.15 9.59
N LYS A 139 3.50 9.56 10.02
CA LYS A 139 2.39 9.16 9.15
C LYS A 139 1.72 10.36 8.48
N LEU A 140 1.47 11.43 9.22
CA LEU A 140 0.91 12.66 8.65
C LEU A 140 1.86 13.28 7.62
N LEU A 141 3.15 13.36 7.95
CA LEU A 141 4.17 13.85 7.02
C LEU A 141 4.25 12.99 5.75
N SER A 142 4.21 11.67 5.90
CA SER A 142 4.18 10.72 4.78
C SER A 142 2.95 10.92 3.89
N GLN A 143 1.75 11.08 4.48
CA GLN A 143 0.52 11.33 3.74
C GLN A 143 0.59 12.64 2.95
N ILE A 144 1.10 13.72 3.56
CA ILE A 144 1.32 14.99 2.87
C ILE A 144 2.32 14.80 1.71
N GLY A 145 3.43 14.10 1.95
CA GLY A 145 4.43 13.81 0.93
C GLY A 145 3.85 13.04 -0.27
N VAL A 146 3.04 12.01 -0.01
CA VAL A 146 2.33 11.26 -1.05
C VAL A 146 1.39 12.17 -1.82
N ILE A 147 0.55 12.97 -1.15
CA ILE A 147 -0.40 13.89 -1.80
C ILE A 147 0.35 14.90 -2.71
N LEU A 148 1.43 15.51 -2.21
CA LEU A 148 2.24 16.44 -2.98
C LEU A 148 2.89 15.73 -4.18
N PHE A 149 3.39 14.51 -4.01
CA PHE A 149 3.94 13.72 -5.09
C PHE A 149 2.88 13.37 -6.15
N MET A 150 1.67 12.97 -5.74
CA MET A 150 0.55 12.74 -6.68
C MET A 150 0.23 13.99 -7.49
N PHE A 151 0.24 15.14 -6.81
CA PHE A 151 -0.07 16.42 -7.41
C PHE A 151 0.96 16.82 -8.46
N VAL A 152 2.26 16.68 -8.16
CA VAL A 152 3.34 16.95 -9.13
C VAL A 152 3.21 16.03 -10.33
N VAL A 153 3.06 14.72 -10.08
CA VAL A 153 2.87 13.74 -11.17
C VAL A 153 1.69 14.15 -12.04
N GLY A 154 0.54 14.46 -11.45
CA GLY A 154 -0.67 14.89 -12.17
C GLY A 154 -0.49 16.21 -12.93
N PHE A 155 0.29 17.15 -12.39
CA PHE A 155 0.58 18.44 -13.02
C PHE A 155 1.47 18.29 -14.27
N GLU A 156 2.35 17.30 -14.31
CA GLU A 156 3.21 17.00 -15.45
C GLU A 156 2.50 16.19 -16.55
N LEU A 157 1.30 15.65 -16.29
CA LEU A 157 0.55 14.86 -17.28
C LEU A 157 -0.09 15.73 -18.35
N ASN A 158 0.15 15.38 -19.62
CA ASN A 158 -0.55 15.97 -20.75
C ASN A 158 -1.91 15.30 -20.99
N LEU A 159 -2.99 15.99 -20.61
CA LEU A 159 -4.37 15.50 -20.76
C LEU A 159 -4.80 15.29 -22.22
N GLN A 160 -4.23 16.04 -23.18
CA GLN A 160 -4.54 15.84 -24.60
C GLN A 160 -4.03 14.50 -25.10
N ASP A 161 -2.80 14.12 -24.75
CA ASP A 161 -2.21 12.83 -25.14
C ASP A 161 -2.98 11.66 -24.52
N LEU A 162 -3.46 11.85 -23.28
CA LEU A 162 -4.31 10.89 -22.59
C LEU A 162 -5.64 10.67 -23.33
N ARG A 163 -6.31 11.75 -23.72
CA ARG A 163 -7.61 11.69 -24.42
C ARG A 163 -7.50 11.04 -25.79
N GLN A 164 -6.44 11.31 -26.55
CA GLN A 164 -6.24 10.70 -27.87
C GLN A 164 -6.11 9.18 -27.81
N LYS A 165 -5.63 8.64 -26.68
CA LYS A 165 -5.39 7.21 -26.47
C LYS A 165 -6.47 6.53 -25.61
N ALA A 166 -7.47 7.29 -25.14
CA ALA A 166 -8.45 6.83 -24.16
C ALA A 166 -9.18 5.55 -24.56
N HIS A 167 -9.58 5.39 -25.83
CA HIS A 167 -10.31 4.19 -26.25
C HIS A 167 -9.44 2.91 -26.17
N ALA A 168 -8.17 2.99 -26.57
CA ALA A 168 -7.24 1.86 -26.45
C ALA A 168 -6.90 1.61 -24.98
N ALA A 169 -6.67 2.68 -24.21
CA ALA A 169 -6.40 2.62 -22.78
C ALA A 169 -7.51 1.91 -22.02
N VAL A 170 -8.78 2.28 -22.23
CA VAL A 170 -9.94 1.65 -21.57
C VAL A 170 -9.98 0.14 -21.78
N LEU A 171 -9.77 -0.32 -23.01
CA LEU A 171 -9.82 -1.76 -23.30
C LEU A 171 -8.65 -2.51 -22.64
N VAL A 172 -7.43 -1.96 -22.72
CA VAL A 172 -6.24 -2.57 -22.10
C VAL A 172 -6.38 -2.60 -20.58
N SER A 173 -6.77 -1.47 -19.98
CA SER A 173 -7.02 -1.29 -18.55
C SER A 173 -7.97 -2.31 -17.94
N HIS A 174 -9.13 -2.48 -18.56
CA HIS A 174 -10.11 -3.43 -18.03
C HIS A 174 -9.64 -4.87 -18.15
N VAL A 175 -8.86 -5.21 -19.18
CA VAL A 175 -8.23 -6.54 -19.26
C VAL A 175 -7.17 -6.70 -18.18
N SER A 176 -6.34 -5.67 -17.91
CA SER A 176 -5.35 -5.68 -16.82
C SER A 176 -5.96 -5.64 -15.43
N ILE A 177 -7.25 -5.31 -15.28
CA ILE A 177 -7.98 -5.44 -14.03
C ILE A 177 -8.68 -6.80 -13.91
N VAL A 178 -9.49 -7.17 -14.91
CA VAL A 178 -10.37 -8.34 -14.85
C VAL A 178 -9.57 -9.64 -14.73
N VAL A 179 -8.46 -9.76 -15.47
CA VAL A 179 -7.64 -10.98 -15.45
C VAL A 179 -6.95 -11.17 -14.10
N PRO A 180 -6.17 -10.20 -13.56
CA PRO A 180 -5.57 -10.37 -12.23
C PRO A 180 -6.59 -10.43 -11.11
N PHE A 181 -7.74 -9.76 -11.22
CA PHE A 181 -8.83 -9.89 -10.25
C PHE A 181 -9.33 -11.33 -10.19
N PHE A 182 -9.53 -11.95 -11.36
CA PHE A 182 -9.92 -13.35 -11.44
C PHE A 182 -8.87 -14.29 -10.84
N LEU A 183 -7.60 -14.09 -11.20
CA LEU A 183 -6.51 -14.89 -10.66
C LEU A 183 -6.36 -14.70 -9.15
N GLY A 184 -6.56 -13.49 -8.62
CA GLY A 184 -6.58 -13.20 -7.19
C GLY A 184 -7.72 -13.91 -6.46
N GLY A 185 -8.93 -13.89 -7.02
CA GLY A 185 -10.06 -14.64 -6.50
C GLY A 185 -9.79 -16.15 -6.49
N ALA A 186 -9.22 -16.70 -7.58
CA ALA A 186 -8.84 -18.11 -7.65
C ALA A 186 -7.74 -18.45 -6.62
N PHE A 187 -6.76 -17.56 -6.45
CA PHE A 187 -5.70 -17.69 -5.46
C PHE A 187 -6.25 -17.67 -4.01
N ALA A 188 -7.36 -16.96 -3.78
CA ALA A 188 -8.03 -16.95 -2.50
C ALA A 188 -8.55 -18.34 -2.09
N LEU A 189 -8.93 -19.21 -3.03
CA LEU A 189 -9.35 -20.60 -2.70
C LEU A 189 -8.24 -21.39 -1.99
N PHE A 190 -6.98 -21.12 -2.33
CA PHE A 190 -5.83 -21.78 -1.74
C PHE A 190 -5.37 -21.12 -0.44
N THR A 191 -5.44 -19.78 -0.38
CA THR A 191 -4.88 -19.01 0.74
C THR A 191 -5.86 -18.75 1.88
N TYR A 192 -7.17 -18.81 1.64
CA TYR A 192 -8.20 -18.48 2.62
C TYR A 192 -8.02 -19.22 3.95
N ARG A 193 -7.71 -20.52 3.91
CA ARG A 193 -7.53 -21.34 5.12
C ARG A 193 -6.36 -20.90 6.01
N PHE A 194 -5.34 -20.26 5.43
CA PHE A 194 -4.12 -19.89 6.15
C PHE A 194 -4.08 -18.41 6.52
N LEU A 195 -4.62 -17.55 5.64
CA LEU A 195 -4.54 -16.09 5.78
C LEU A 195 -5.79 -15.47 6.39
N ALA A 196 -6.99 -15.99 6.13
CA ALA A 196 -8.22 -15.36 6.61
C ALA A 196 -8.37 -15.47 8.13
N GLU A 197 -8.86 -14.43 8.77
CA GLU A 197 -9.26 -14.49 10.19
C GLU A 197 -10.59 -15.23 10.34
N ALA A 198 -10.85 -15.77 11.53
CA ALA A 198 -12.03 -16.62 11.80
C ALA A 198 -13.37 -15.94 11.47
N ASN A 199 -13.44 -14.62 11.55
CA ASN A 199 -14.68 -13.84 11.35
C ASN A 199 -14.79 -13.22 9.95
N VAL A 200 -13.93 -13.62 9.00
CA VAL A 200 -13.94 -13.05 7.65
C VAL A 200 -14.55 -14.05 6.68
N SER A 201 -15.68 -13.68 6.07
CA SER A 201 -16.32 -14.49 5.02
C SER A 201 -15.38 -14.70 3.82
N PHE A 202 -15.47 -15.87 3.18
CA PHE A 202 -14.71 -16.16 1.97
C PHE A 202 -14.94 -15.10 0.89
N THR A 203 -16.18 -14.64 0.73
CA THR A 203 -16.55 -13.63 -0.27
C THR A 203 -15.80 -12.32 -0.06
N ALA A 204 -15.80 -11.79 1.16
CA ALA A 204 -15.06 -10.57 1.48
C ALA A 204 -13.55 -10.74 1.25
N PHE A 205 -13.00 -11.88 1.66
CA PHE A 205 -11.58 -12.20 1.47
C PHE A 205 -11.21 -12.30 -0.01
N ALA A 206 -11.93 -13.10 -0.79
CA ALA A 206 -11.64 -13.35 -2.20
C ALA A 206 -11.79 -12.08 -3.05
N LEU A 207 -12.83 -11.28 -2.81
CA LEU A 207 -12.99 -9.99 -3.49
C LEU A 207 -11.89 -9.00 -3.11
N PHE A 208 -11.48 -8.96 -1.84
CA PHE A 208 -10.37 -8.12 -1.39
C PHE A 208 -9.04 -8.53 -2.05
N ILE A 209 -8.72 -9.83 -2.07
CA ILE A 209 -7.52 -10.34 -2.76
C ILE A 209 -7.58 -10.06 -4.26
N GLY A 210 -8.75 -10.24 -4.89
CA GLY A 210 -8.98 -9.90 -6.29
C GLY A 210 -8.62 -8.45 -6.59
N ILE A 211 -9.18 -7.48 -5.85
CA ILE A 211 -8.83 -6.06 -6.00
C ILE A 211 -7.35 -5.83 -5.73
N ALA A 212 -6.83 -6.33 -4.61
CA ALA A 212 -5.46 -6.08 -4.20
C ALA A 212 -4.42 -6.51 -5.26
N MET A 213 -4.73 -7.55 -6.04
CA MET A 213 -3.89 -8.04 -7.12
C MET A 213 -4.12 -7.34 -8.47
N SER A 214 -5.19 -6.55 -8.62
CA SER A 214 -5.56 -5.91 -9.89
C SER A 214 -5.26 -4.40 -9.96
N VAL A 215 -5.03 -3.74 -8.83
CA VAL A 215 -4.82 -2.28 -8.78
C VAL A 215 -3.36 -1.93 -9.06
N THR A 216 -3.13 -0.98 -9.98
CA THR A 216 -1.80 -0.44 -10.29
C THR A 216 -1.64 0.96 -9.68
N ALA A 217 -0.48 1.24 -9.09
CA ALA A 217 -0.15 2.57 -8.59
C ALA A 217 0.36 3.49 -9.72
N LEU A 218 -0.51 4.35 -10.24
CA LEU A 218 -0.18 5.40 -11.24
C LEU A 218 1.10 6.19 -10.92
N PRO A 219 1.35 6.65 -9.68
CA PRO A 219 2.48 7.54 -9.39
C PRO A 219 3.84 6.84 -9.46
N VAL A 220 3.88 5.59 -8.98
CA VAL A 220 5.07 4.75 -9.09
C VAL A 220 5.36 4.48 -10.55
N LEU A 221 4.34 4.15 -11.35
CA LEU A 221 4.49 3.98 -12.79
C LEU A 221 4.99 5.26 -13.47
N ALA A 222 4.41 6.43 -13.15
CA ALA A 222 4.82 7.71 -13.72
C ALA A 222 6.28 8.01 -13.46
N ARG A 223 6.72 7.85 -12.22
CA ARG A 223 8.12 8.01 -11.85
C ARG A 223 9.04 7.02 -12.54
N ILE A 224 8.64 5.76 -12.70
CA ILE A 224 9.43 4.76 -13.45
C ILE A 224 9.55 5.17 -14.92
N ILE A 225 8.47 5.63 -15.55
CA ILE A 225 8.46 6.09 -16.94
C ILE A 225 9.39 7.29 -17.12
N GLU A 226 9.38 8.23 -16.18
CA GLU A 226 10.26 9.40 -16.18
C GLU A 226 11.72 9.02 -15.97
N GLU A 227 12.04 8.23 -14.94
CA GLU A 227 13.40 7.75 -14.66
C GLU A 227 14.00 6.96 -15.84
N ARG A 228 13.15 6.32 -16.65
CA ARG A 228 13.55 5.55 -17.84
C ARG A 228 13.53 6.37 -19.13
N GLY A 229 13.19 7.65 -19.08
CA GLY A 229 13.12 8.53 -20.27
C GLY A 229 12.00 8.15 -21.25
N LEU A 230 10.97 7.43 -20.79
CA LEU A 230 9.88 6.92 -21.62
C LEU A 230 8.67 7.86 -21.70
N SER A 231 8.67 8.99 -20.98
CA SER A 231 7.51 9.89 -20.85
C SER A 231 6.95 10.39 -22.19
N LYS A 232 7.82 10.60 -23.19
CA LYS A 232 7.45 11.06 -24.54
C LYS A 232 7.22 9.92 -25.53
N SER A 233 7.42 8.68 -25.12
CA SER A 233 7.24 7.52 -26.00
C SER A 233 5.76 7.15 -26.14
N TYR A 234 5.41 6.49 -27.24
CA TYR A 234 4.06 5.95 -27.42
C TYR A 234 3.69 5.01 -26.27
N LEU A 235 4.60 4.11 -25.90
CA LEU A 235 4.42 3.15 -24.82
C LEU A 235 4.18 3.82 -23.47
N GLY A 236 5.03 4.79 -23.10
CA GLY A 236 4.92 5.53 -21.84
C GLY A 236 3.59 6.27 -21.73
N SER A 237 3.25 7.07 -22.73
CA SER A 237 1.99 7.81 -22.72
C SER A 237 0.75 6.90 -22.75
N THR A 238 0.80 5.75 -23.44
CA THR A 238 -0.29 4.77 -23.38
C THR A 238 -0.38 4.10 -22.00
N ALA A 239 0.75 3.75 -21.38
CA ALA A 239 0.78 3.16 -20.05
C ALA A 239 0.23 4.11 -18.96
N ILE A 240 0.55 5.40 -19.03
CA ILE A 240 -0.04 6.42 -18.14
C ILE A 240 -1.55 6.54 -18.36
N ALA A 241 -2.00 6.52 -19.62
CA ALA A 241 -3.44 6.56 -19.93
C ALA A 241 -4.17 5.33 -19.36
N CYS A 242 -3.58 4.14 -19.48
CA CYS A 242 -4.14 2.95 -18.86
C CYS A 242 -4.18 3.07 -17.34
N ALA A 243 -3.09 3.50 -16.70
CA ALA A 243 -3.05 3.63 -15.24
C ALA A 243 -4.05 4.66 -14.70
N ALA A 244 -4.34 5.73 -15.44
CA ALA A 244 -5.36 6.71 -15.07
C ALA A 244 -6.78 6.12 -15.14
N VAL A 245 -7.07 5.31 -16.17
CA VAL A 245 -8.34 4.58 -16.25
C VAL A 245 -8.41 3.52 -15.15
N ASP A 246 -7.30 2.83 -14.86
CA ASP A 246 -7.24 1.82 -13.82
C ASP A 246 -7.54 2.41 -12.45
N ASP A 247 -6.99 3.59 -12.12
CA ASP A 247 -7.20 4.24 -10.83
C ASP A 247 -8.68 4.58 -10.61
N VAL A 248 -9.35 5.16 -11.61
CA VAL A 248 -10.80 5.45 -11.55
C VAL A 248 -11.61 4.16 -11.36
N THR A 249 -11.33 3.13 -12.16
CA THR A 249 -12.02 1.83 -12.06
C THR A 249 -11.77 1.15 -10.72
N ALA A 250 -10.53 1.21 -10.21
CA ALA A 250 -10.12 0.62 -8.94
C ALA A 250 -10.87 1.24 -7.77
N TRP A 251 -11.03 2.57 -7.72
CA TRP A 251 -11.80 3.25 -6.69
C TRP A 251 -13.28 2.86 -6.71
N CYS A 252 -13.88 2.76 -7.90
CA CYS A 252 -15.26 2.28 -8.04
C CYS A 252 -15.40 0.83 -7.57
N LEU A 253 -14.48 -0.05 -7.96
CA LEU A 253 -14.50 -1.48 -7.60
C LEU A 253 -14.27 -1.66 -6.09
N LEU A 254 -13.32 -0.92 -5.51
CA LEU A 254 -13.04 -0.92 -4.07
C LEU A 254 -14.27 -0.50 -3.26
N ALA A 255 -14.98 0.54 -3.69
CA ALA A 255 -16.22 0.96 -3.04
C ALA A 255 -17.27 -0.16 -3.00
N VAL A 256 -17.46 -0.87 -4.13
CA VAL A 256 -18.38 -2.01 -4.23
C VAL A 256 -17.95 -3.15 -3.31
N VAL A 257 -16.67 -3.54 -3.33
CA VAL A 257 -16.16 -4.63 -2.49
C VAL A 257 -16.24 -4.30 -1.00
N VAL A 258 -15.94 -3.06 -0.60
CA VAL A 258 -16.10 -2.61 0.78
C VAL A 258 -17.58 -2.66 1.21
N ALA A 259 -18.52 -2.28 0.33
CA ALA A 259 -19.94 -2.39 0.60
C ALA A 259 -20.39 -3.85 0.79
N ILE A 260 -19.95 -4.76 -0.09
CA ILE A 260 -20.25 -6.20 0.00
C ILE A 260 -19.63 -6.81 1.26
N ALA A 261 -18.39 -6.44 1.60
CA ALA A 261 -17.68 -6.92 2.78
C ALA A 261 -18.40 -6.52 4.08
N LYS A 262 -18.94 -5.29 4.15
CA LYS A 262 -19.75 -4.82 5.28
C LYS A 262 -21.04 -5.63 5.43
N VAL A 263 -21.77 -5.87 4.34
CA VAL A 263 -23.01 -6.67 4.38
C VAL A 263 -22.72 -8.13 4.75
N SER A 264 -21.67 -8.71 4.18
CA SER A 264 -21.29 -10.10 4.45
C SER A 264 -20.79 -10.31 5.89
N GLY A 265 -20.14 -9.30 6.48
CA GLY A 265 -19.72 -9.31 7.88
C GLY A 265 -20.85 -9.08 8.90
N LEU A 266 -22.02 -8.60 8.45
CA LEU A 266 -23.23 -8.47 9.29
C LEU A 266 -24.05 -9.78 9.37
N ASN A 267 -23.85 -10.69 8.40
CA ASN A 267 -24.61 -11.93 8.27
C ASN A 267 -23.84 -13.19 8.73
N GLY A 268 -22.64 -13.01 9.31
CA GLY A 268 -21.76 -14.08 9.79
C GLY A 268 -21.59 -14.08 11.30
#